data_AF-A0A529NA73-F1
#
_entry.id   AF-A0A529NA73-F1
#
_cell.length_a   1.000
_cell.length_b   1.000
_cell.length_c   1.000
_cell.angle_alpha   90.00
_cell.angle_beta   90.00
_cell.angle_gamma   90.00
#
_symmetry.space_group_name_H-M   'P 1'
#
loop_
_entity.id
_entity.type
_entity.pdbx_description
1 polymer ?
#
loop_
_entity_poly.entity_id
_entity_poly.type
_entity_poly.pdbx_seq_one_letter_code
_entity_poly.pdbx_strand_id
1 'polypeptide(L)'
;PVLDTGARGSTVTFAQKGLGDVLLAWENEAYLALDEFGADNFDIVYPPTSILAEPPVAVVDANVDAKGTRKVAEAYLGYLYSKEGQTLIAKNHYRPA
;
A
#
# COMPACT_ATOMS: atom_id res chain seq x y z
N PRO A 1 5.39 7.82 24.94
CA PRO A 1 4.52 7.38 23.83
C PRO A 1 5.36 7.32 22.55
N VAL A 2 5.22 6.26 21.74
CA VAL A 2 5.89 6.19 20.43
C VAL A 2 5.01 6.91 19.40
N LEU A 3 5.59 7.86 18.67
CA LEU A 3 4.90 8.70 17.69
C LEU A 3 5.64 8.60 16.34
N ASP A 4 5.43 7.49 15.65
CA ASP A 4 6.03 7.27 14.33
C ASP A 4 5.43 8.22 13.28
N THR A 5 6.23 8.58 12.28
CA THR A 5 5.85 9.57 11.25
C THR A 5 4.85 9.05 10.21
N GLY A 6 4.57 7.75 10.19
CA GLY A 6 3.62 7.12 9.28
C GLY A 6 3.57 5.60 9.43
N ALA A 7 2.66 4.98 8.67
CA ALA A 7 2.34 3.55 8.78
C ALA A 7 3.57 2.64 8.71
N ARG A 8 4.48 2.86 7.75
CA ARG A 8 5.70 2.04 7.63
C ARG A 8 6.62 2.15 8.84
N GLY A 9 6.71 3.33 9.46
CA GLY A 9 7.46 3.52 10.71
C GLY A 9 6.86 2.72 11.85
N SER A 10 5.52 2.75 11.98
CA SER A 10 4.79 1.95 12.97
C SER A 10 4.99 0.44 12.76
N THR A 11 5.02 -0.04 11.52
CA THR A 11 5.33 -1.45 11.22
C THR A 11 6.72 -1.83 11.73
N VAL A 12 7.74 -1.00 11.50
CA VAL A 12 9.10 -1.27 11.99
C VAL A 12 9.15 -1.27 13.52
N THR A 13 8.50 -0.30 14.16
CA THR A 13 8.39 -0.24 15.62
C THR A 13 7.74 -1.50 16.20
N PHE A 14 6.65 -1.96 15.60
CA PHE A 14 5.94 -3.15 16.05
C PHE A 14 6.71 -4.44 15.73
N ALA A 15 6.95 -4.71 14.45
CA ALA A 15 7.44 -6.01 13.98
C ALA A 15 8.94 -6.22 14.20
N GLN A 16 9.76 -5.17 14.08
CA GLN A 16 11.20 -5.29 14.23
C GLN A 16 11.68 -4.96 15.64
N LYS A 17 11.11 -3.94 16.29
CA LYS A 17 11.52 -3.52 17.64
C LYS A 17 10.70 -4.20 18.75
N GLY A 18 9.63 -4.91 18.41
CA GLY A 18 8.79 -5.64 19.37
C GLY A 18 8.04 -4.70 20.32
N LEU A 19 7.68 -3.50 19.86
CA LEU A 19 7.01 -2.49 20.69
C LEU A 19 5.52 -2.39 20.34
N GLY A 20 4.67 -2.74 21.30
CA GLY A 20 3.21 -2.68 21.22
C GLY A 20 2.58 -4.06 21.07
N ASP A 21 1.37 -4.23 21.60
CA ASP A 21 0.63 -5.50 21.53
C ASP A 21 -0.20 -5.64 20.25
N VAL A 22 -0.58 -4.51 19.64
CA VAL A 22 -1.43 -4.46 18.44
C VAL A 22 -0.93 -3.38 17.49
N LEU A 23 -0.83 -3.72 16.20
CA LEU A 23 -0.61 -2.78 15.10
C LEU A 23 -1.87 -2.68 14.24
N LEU A 24 -2.40 -1.46 14.10
CA LEU A 24 -3.43 -1.18 13.10
C LEU A 24 -2.73 -0.93 11.76
N ALA A 25 -3.04 -1.77 10.77
CA ALA A 25 -2.43 -1.70 9.44
C ALA A 25 -3.48 -1.86 8.33
N TRP A 26 -3.13 -1.41 7.12
CA TRP A 26 -3.88 -1.78 5.92
C TRP A 26 -3.73 -3.28 5.67
N GLU A 27 -4.73 -3.89 5.03
CA GLU A 27 -4.73 -5.35 4.77
C GLU A 27 -3.47 -5.78 4.01
N ASN A 28 -3.09 -5.06 2.96
CA ASN A 28 -1.89 -5.38 2.18
C ASN A 28 -0.61 -5.28 3.02
N GLU A 29 -0.51 -4.28 3.91
CA GLU A 29 0.65 -4.07 4.78
C GLU A 29 0.76 -5.16 5.84
N ALA A 30 -0.36 -5.67 6.33
CA ALA A 30 -0.37 -6.80 7.28
C ALA A 30 0.21 -8.06 6.64
N TYR A 31 -0.19 -8.39 5.40
CA TYR A 31 0.40 -9.51 4.68
C TYR A 31 1.86 -9.29 4.30
N LEU A 32 2.24 -8.08 3.88
CA LEU A 32 3.64 -7.75 3.66
C LEU A 32 4.49 -7.90 4.92
N ALA A 33 3.94 -7.57 6.10
CA ALA A 33 4.64 -7.78 7.36
C ALA A 33 4.86 -9.28 7.65
N LEU A 34 3.90 -10.16 7.32
CA LEU A 34 4.10 -11.61 7.41
C LEU A 34 5.19 -12.09 6.45
N ASP A 35 5.20 -11.60 5.21
CA ASP A 35 6.20 -11.96 4.21
C ASP A 35 7.62 -11.52 4.62
N GLU A 36 7.74 -10.33 5.21
CA GLU A 36 9.03 -9.72 5.56
C GLU A 36 9.58 -10.22 6.91
N PHE A 37 8.71 -10.38 7.90
CA PHE A 37 9.11 -10.67 9.28
C PHE A 37 8.79 -12.09 9.73
N GLY A 38 8.07 -12.89 8.92
CA GLY A 38 7.74 -14.29 9.18
C GLY A 38 6.28 -14.51 9.55
N ALA A 39 5.62 -15.43 8.86
CA ALA A 39 4.18 -15.68 8.98
C ALA A 39 3.73 -16.19 10.36
N ASP A 40 4.63 -16.85 11.09
CA ASP A 40 4.31 -17.43 12.41
C ASP A 40 4.49 -16.42 13.57
N ASN A 41 4.94 -15.19 13.27
CA ASN A 41 5.22 -14.19 14.30
C ASN A 41 4.01 -13.34 14.70
N PHE A 42 2.96 -13.31 13.86
CA PHE A 42 1.80 -12.43 14.08
C PHE A 42 0.49 -13.07 13.62
N ASP A 43 -0.58 -12.78 14.35
CA ASP A 43 -1.95 -13.11 13.95
C ASP A 43 -2.60 -11.89 13.27
N ILE A 44 -3.19 -12.10 12.08
CA ILE A 44 -4.02 -11.07 11.43
C ILE A 44 -5.46 -11.20 11.94
N VAL A 45 -5.95 -10.15 12.61
CA VAL A 45 -7.33 -10.05 13.08
C VAL A 45 -8.15 -9.14 12.17
N TYR A 46 -9.15 -9.72 11.51
CA TYR A 46 -10.10 -8.97 10.69
C TYR A 46 -11.29 -8.48 11.51
N PRO A 47 -11.49 -7.16 11.66
CA PRO A 47 -12.69 -6.65 12.32
C PRO A 47 -13.94 -6.88 11.44
N PRO A 48 -15.14 -7.00 12.04
CA PRO A 48 -16.39 -7.19 11.29
C PRO A 48 -16.75 -5.97 10.42
N THR A 49 -16.20 -4.81 10.74
CA THR A 49 -16.36 -3.56 9.98
C THR A 49 -14.98 -3.08 9.58
N SER A 50 -14.81 -2.71 8.31
CA SER A 50 -13.56 -2.18 7.77
C SER A 50 -13.83 -0.91 6.94
N ILE A 51 -12.76 -0.20 6.59
CA ILE A 51 -12.80 1.02 5.78
C ILE A 51 -12.37 0.65 4.37
N LEU A 52 -13.22 0.94 3.38
CA LEU A 52 -12.82 0.88 1.97
C LEU A 52 -11.99 2.13 1.65
N ALA A 53 -10.77 1.91 1.13
CA ALA A 53 -9.92 2.96 0.62
C ALA A 53 -9.59 2.67 -0.84
N GLU A 54 -10.04 3.56 -1.73
CA GLU A 54 -9.81 3.48 -3.17
C GLU A 54 -8.90 4.66 -3.56
N PRO A 55 -7.57 4.44 -3.71
CA PRO A 55 -6.65 5.52 -4.05
C PRO A 55 -6.86 5.94 -5.52
N PRO A 56 -7.38 7.15 -5.81
CA PRO A 56 -7.56 7.59 -7.18
C PRO A 56 -6.23 8.02 -7.78
N VAL A 57 -6.06 7.81 -9.08
CA VAL A 57 -4.90 8.29 -9.84
C VAL A 57 -5.38 9.21 -10.96
N ALA A 58 -4.73 10.37 -11.09
CA ALA A 58 -5.09 11.37 -12.09
C ALA A 58 -3.84 11.95 -12.77
N VAL A 59 -3.98 12.26 -14.06
CA VAL A 59 -3.03 13.11 -14.79
C VAL A 59 -3.44 14.57 -14.57
N VAL A 60 -2.49 15.40 -14.16
CA VAL A 60 -2.72 16.84 -13.96
C VAL A 60 -2.27 17.61 -15.19
N ASP A 61 -3.22 18.10 -15.98
CA ASP A 61 -2.97 18.74 -17.29
C ASP A 61 -1.91 19.85 -17.23
N ALA A 62 -2.08 20.81 -16.31
CA ALA A 62 -1.14 21.91 -16.15
C ALA A 62 0.32 21.46 -15.91
N ASN A 63 0.51 20.34 -15.20
CA ASN A 63 1.84 19.81 -14.90
C ASN A 63 2.45 19.11 -16.11
N VAL A 64 1.67 18.29 -16.82
CA VAL A 64 2.18 17.53 -17.95
C VAL A 64 2.42 18.39 -19.18
N ASP A 65 1.63 19.45 -19.36
CA ASP A 65 1.79 20.39 -20.47
C ASP A 65 2.99 21.32 -20.23
N ALA A 66 3.15 21.84 -19.00
CA ALA A 66 4.30 22.66 -18.65
C ALA A 66 5.64 21.90 -18.73
N LYS A 67 5.62 20.59 -18.47
CA LYS A 67 6.82 19.73 -18.46
C LYS A 67 7.01 18.93 -19.76
N GLY A 68 6.06 18.96 -20.68
CA GLY A 68 6.08 18.15 -21.90
C GLY A 68 6.05 16.63 -21.65
N THR A 69 5.46 16.18 -20.53
CA THR A 69 5.49 14.78 -20.08
C THR A 69 4.17 14.03 -20.28
N ARG A 70 3.19 14.62 -20.98
CA ARG A 70 1.85 14.04 -21.14
C ARG A 70 1.88 12.59 -21.62
N LYS A 71 2.61 12.32 -22.69
CA LYS A 71 2.71 10.97 -23.28
C LYS A 71 3.21 9.92 -22.30
N VAL A 72 4.23 10.24 -21.49
CA VAL A 72 4.78 9.27 -20.53
C VAL A 72 3.87 9.10 -19.31
N ALA A 73 3.21 10.16 -18.86
CA ALA A 73 2.24 10.10 -17.76
C ALA A 73 1.01 9.27 -18.13
N GLU A 74 0.44 9.49 -19.32
CA GLU A 74 -0.69 8.72 -19.84
C GLU A 74 -0.31 7.26 -20.09
N ALA A 75 0.89 6.98 -20.59
CA ALA A 75 1.39 5.61 -20.76
C ALA A 75 1.53 4.88 -19.41
N TYR A 76 2.05 5.56 -18.38
CA TYR A 76 2.13 4.99 -17.03
C TYR A 76 0.73 4.70 -16.48
N LEU A 77 -0.21 5.64 -16.60
CA LEU A 77 -1.59 5.44 -16.14
C LEU A 77 -2.26 4.28 -16.88
N GLY A 78 -2.08 4.18 -18.20
CA GLY A 78 -2.60 3.07 -18.99
C GLY A 78 -2.01 1.72 -18.58
N TYR A 79 -0.71 1.65 -18.29
CA TYR A 79 -0.07 0.43 -17.79
C TYR A 79 -0.54 0.06 -16.38
N LEU A 80 -0.72 1.05 -15.50
CA LEU A 80 -1.19 0.83 -14.14
C LEU A 80 -2.51 0.04 -14.12
N TYR A 81 -3.42 0.34 -15.05
CA TYR A 81 -4.70 -0.33 -15.22
C TYR A 81 -4.71 -1.47 -16.26
N SER A 82 -3.55 -1.86 -16.79
CA SER A 82 -3.46 -3.03 -17.66
C SER A 82 -3.59 -4.32 -16.85
N LYS A 83 -3.85 -5.45 -17.53
CA LYS A 83 -3.90 -6.77 -16.89
C LYS A 83 -2.60 -7.08 -16.14
N GLU A 84 -1.47 -6.76 -16.73
CA GLU A 84 -0.14 -6.95 -16.14
C GLU A 84 0.02 -6.08 -14.89
N GLY A 85 -0.30 -4.77 -14.97
CA GLY A 85 -0.27 -3.85 -13.84
C GLY A 85 -1.14 -4.32 -12.66
N GLN A 86 -2.39 -4.67 -12.93
CA GLN A 86 -3.32 -5.17 -11.91
C GLN A 86 -2.87 -6.53 -11.31
N THR A 87 -2.24 -7.41 -12.12
CA THR A 87 -1.66 -8.67 -11.62
C THR A 87 -0.50 -8.41 -10.65
N LEU A 88 0.36 -7.44 -10.95
CA LEU A 88 1.44 -7.01 -10.06
C LEU A 88 0.90 -6.41 -8.76
N ILE A 89 -0.18 -5.63 -8.82
CA ILE A 89 -0.86 -5.06 -7.64
C ILE A 89 -1.40 -6.19 -6.75
N ALA A 90 -2.12 -7.16 -7.32
CA ALA A 90 -2.61 -8.33 -6.57
C ALA A 90 -1.48 -9.16 -5.94
N LYS A 91 -0.36 -9.33 -6.63
CA LYS A 91 0.82 -10.03 -6.09
C LYS A 91 1.38 -9.39 -4.81
N ASN A 92 1.15 -8.08 -4.62
CA ASN A 92 1.55 -7.34 -3.43
C ASN A 92 0.37 -7.13 -2.46
N HIS A 93 -0.58 -8.05 -2.44
CA HIS A 93 -1.70 -8.12 -1.48
C HIS A 93 -2.74 -6.99 -1.55
N TYR A 94 -2.70 -6.15 -2.59
CA TYR A 94 -3.76 -5.18 -2.84
C TYR A 94 -4.96 -5.85 -3.53
N ARG A 95 -6.11 -5.16 -3.50
CA ARG A 95 -7.34 -5.57 -4.20
C ARG A 95 -7.57 -4.69 -5.44
N PRO A 96 -7.00 -5.06 -6.61
CA PRO A 96 -7.22 -4.36 -7.87
C PRO A 96 -8.69 -4.42 -8.32
N ALA A 97 -9.11 -3.42 -9.11
CA ALA A 97 -10.46 -3.28 -9.65
C ALA A 97 -10.54 -3.63 -11.15
#